data_AF-A0A9P0LB20-F1
#
_entry.id   AF-A0A9P0LB20-F1
#
_cell.length_a   1.000
_cell.length_b   1.000
_cell.length_c   1.000
_cell.angle_alpha   90.00
_cell.angle_beta   90.00
_cell.angle_gamma   90.00
#
_symmetry.space_group_name_H-M   'P 1'
#
loop_
_entity.id
_entity.type
_entity.pdbx_description
1 polymer ?
#
loop_
_entity_poly.entity_id
_entity_poly.type
_entity_poly.pdbx_seq_one_letter_code
_entity_poly.pdbx_strand_id
1 'polypeptide(L)'
;MLVSRGFSCVRNLQRLTKNAVQLKEIARNSHHWSYRKGAPPASKNIMMCAEVVQGIAWWWVLWHLWTEPDHILGEFEYPDPRKWTDQELGIPSE
;
A
#
# COMPACT_ATOMS: atom_id res chain seq x y z
N MET A 1 30.19 48.47 44.33
CA MET A 1 28.97 47.71 44.68
C MET A 1 28.17 47.18 43.48
N LEU A 2 28.50 47.53 42.23
CA LEU A 2 27.78 47.06 41.03
C LEU A 2 28.10 45.62 40.59
N VAL A 3 29.31 45.13 40.88
CA VAL A 3 29.77 43.80 40.42
C VAL A 3 29.06 42.64 41.14
N SER A 4 28.73 42.78 42.44
CA SER A 4 28.12 41.69 43.20
C SER A 4 26.67 41.42 42.79
N ARG A 5 25.92 42.46 42.38
CA ARG A 5 24.53 42.30 41.93
C ARG A 5 24.42 41.68 40.55
N GLY A 6 25.38 41.92 39.66
CA GLY A 6 25.46 41.28 38.34
C GLY A 6 25.68 39.77 38.43
N PHE A 7 26.55 39.32 39.33
CA PHE A 7 26.85 37.90 39.52
C PHE A 7 25.63 37.09 40.00
N SER A 8 24.85 37.65 40.94
CA SER A 8 23.61 37.01 41.40
C SER A 8 22.56 36.89 40.30
N CYS A 9 22.48 37.89 39.41
CA CYS A 9 21.54 37.89 38.30
C CYS A 9 21.87 36.77 37.29
N VAL A 10 23.14 36.65 36.89
CA VAL A 10 23.63 35.57 36.03
C VAL A 10 23.38 34.20 36.65
N ARG A 11 23.64 34.04 37.95
CA ARG A 11 23.41 32.77 38.65
C ARG A 11 21.93 32.38 38.72
N ASN A 12 21.04 33.36 38.88
CA ASN A 12 19.59 33.12 38.88
C ASN A 12 19.09 32.81 37.47
N LEU A 13 19.62 33.48 36.44
CA LEU A 13 19.32 33.16 35.04
C LEU A 13 19.71 31.73 34.70
N GLN A 14 20.91 31.31 35.10
CA GLN A 14 21.39 29.93 34.94
C GLN A 14 20.52 28.89 35.66
N ARG A 15 19.90 29.25 36.79
CA ARG A 15 18.96 28.37 37.51
C ARG A 15 17.62 28.26 36.80
N LEU A 16 17.14 29.36 36.22
CA LEU A 16 15.92 29.37 35.41
C LEU A 16 16.09 28.56 34.12
N THR A 17 17.26 28.62 33.47
CA THR A 17 17.55 27.78 32.28
C THR A 17 17.73 26.30 32.63
N LYS A 18 18.25 25.97 33.82
CA LYS A 18 18.38 24.57 34.28
C LYS A 18 17.03 23.93 34.65
N ASN A 19 16.10 24.72 35.17
CA ASN A 19 14.72 24.31 35.48
C ASN A 19 13.72 24.69 34.38
N ALA A 20 14.20 25.10 33.20
CA ALA A 20 13.34 25.19 32.03
C ALA A 20 12.92 23.76 31.72
N VAL A 21 11.78 23.36 32.28
CA VAL A 21 11.12 22.09 32.00
C VAL A 21 11.10 21.99 30.49
N GLN A 22 11.91 21.08 29.97
CA GLN A 22 11.99 20.79 28.56
C GLN A 22 10.62 20.20 28.23
N LEU A 23 9.68 21.06 27.80
CA LEU A 23 8.43 20.66 27.19
C LEU A 23 8.80 19.99 25.86
N LYS A 24 9.30 18.77 25.97
CA LYS A 24 9.61 17.92 24.85
C LYS A 24 8.26 17.40 24.40
N GLU A 25 7.64 18.13 23.48
CA GLU A 25 6.43 17.65 22.82
C GLU A 25 6.68 16.21 22.37
N ILE A 26 5.74 15.32 22.67
CA ILE A 26 5.80 13.94 22.21
C ILE A 26 5.56 13.99 20.70
N ALA A 27 6.62 14.19 19.94
CA ALA A 27 6.57 14.13 18.48
C ALA A 27 6.27 12.68 18.09
N ARG A 28 5.01 12.38 17.80
CA ARG A 28 4.59 11.08 17.28
C ARG A 28 4.99 11.04 15.80
N ASN A 29 6.09 10.36 15.49
CA ASN A 29 6.57 10.14 14.11
C ASN A 29 5.69 9.17 13.30
N SER A 30 4.41 9.00 13.65
CA SER A 30 3.59 7.89 13.18
C SER A 30 2.79 8.20 11.91
N HIS A 31 2.65 9.47 11.49
CA HIS A 31 1.90 9.83 10.29
C HIS A 31 2.55 10.99 9.52
N HIS A 32 2.66 10.83 8.21
CA HIS A 32 3.07 11.90 7.30
C HIS A 32 1.84 12.70 6.85
N TRP A 33 1.90 14.03 6.98
CA TRP A 33 0.89 14.94 6.45
C TRP A 33 1.49 15.81 5.34
N SER A 34 0.75 15.98 4.25
CA SER A 34 1.12 16.87 3.14
C SER A 34 -0.05 17.77 2.78
N TYR A 35 0.20 19.08 2.70
CA TYR A 35 -0.78 20.06 2.25
C TYR A 35 -0.31 20.71 0.94
N ARG A 36 -1.18 20.70 -0.09
CA ARG A 36 -0.93 21.25 -1.44
C ARG A 36 0.37 20.75 -2.11
N LYS A 37 0.82 19.56 -1.73
CA LYS A 37 1.96 18.86 -2.35
C LYS A 37 1.67 17.36 -2.40
N GLY A 38 2.37 16.65 -3.28
CA GLY A 38 2.31 15.20 -3.35
C GLY A 38 2.65 14.56 -2.00
N ALA A 39 2.06 13.40 -1.74
CA ALA A 39 2.38 12.61 -0.56
C ALA A 39 3.89 12.31 -0.55
N PRO A 40 4.54 12.32 0.63
CA PRO A 40 5.93 11.90 0.71
C PRO A 40 6.06 10.45 0.25
N PRO A 41 7.20 10.08 -0.35
CA PRO A 41 7.43 8.72 -0.79
C PRO A 41 7.28 7.75 0.37
N ALA A 42 6.71 6.57 0.09
CA ALA A 42 6.63 5.50 1.06
C ALA A 42 8.02 5.08 1.54
N SER A 43 8.10 4.32 2.63
CA SER A 43 9.39 3.75 3.03
C SER A 43 9.89 2.79 1.93
N LYS A 44 11.21 2.68 1.77
CA LYS A 44 11.82 1.78 0.76
C LYS A 44 11.34 0.34 0.91
N ASN A 45 11.12 -0.09 2.16
CA ASN A 45 10.60 -1.42 2.46
C ASN A 45 9.18 -1.61 1.93
N ILE A 46 8.30 -0.62 2.10
CA ILE A 46 6.92 -0.68 1.59
C ILE A 46 6.93 -0.73 0.05
N MET A 47 7.78 0.08 -0.61
CA MET A 47 7.90 0.02 -2.07
C MET A 47 8.39 -1.35 -2.55
N MET A 48 9.45 -1.88 -1.93
CA MET A 48 9.97 -3.22 -2.25
C MET A 48 8.90 -4.30 -2.04
N CYS A 49 8.18 -4.27 -0.93
CA CYS A 49 7.09 -5.20 -0.68
C CYS A 49 5.98 -5.07 -1.73
N ALA A 50 5.63 -3.85 -2.14
CA ALA A 50 4.63 -3.64 -3.19
C ALA A 50 5.07 -4.23 -4.53
N GLU A 51 6.33 -4.03 -4.92
CA GLU A 51 6.91 -4.60 -6.15
C GLU A 51 6.95 -6.13 -6.12
N VAL A 52 7.34 -6.73 -4.99
CA VAL A 52 7.37 -8.20 -4.82
C VAL A 52 5.96 -8.78 -4.89
N VAL A 53 4.99 -8.18 -4.22
CA VAL A 53 3.59 -8.64 -4.26
C VAL A 53 3.03 -8.52 -5.67
N GLN A 54 3.30 -7.40 -6.36
CA GLN A 54 2.92 -7.20 -7.75
C GLN A 54 3.54 -8.25 -8.68
N GLY A 55 4.83 -8.56 -8.48
CA GLY A 55 5.55 -9.58 -9.25
C GLY A 55 4.98 -10.97 -9.05
N ILE A 56 4.70 -11.36 -7.80
CA ILE A 56 4.10 -12.67 -7.49
C ILE A 56 2.69 -12.78 -8.07
N ALA A 57 1.88 -11.72 -7.98
CA ALA A 57 0.53 -11.71 -8.53
C ALA A 57 0.53 -11.93 -10.05
N TRP A 58 1.38 -11.21 -10.78
CA TRP A 58 1.48 -11.39 -12.24
C TRP A 58 2.14 -12.69 -12.65
N TRP A 59 3.16 -13.14 -11.92
CA TRP A 59 3.74 -14.46 -12.15
C TRP A 59 2.67 -15.55 -12.02
N TRP A 60 1.83 -15.50 -10.99
CA TRP A 60 0.75 -16.46 -10.78
C TRP A 60 -0.26 -16.46 -11.93
N VAL A 61 -0.72 -15.27 -12.34
CA VAL A 61 -1.66 -15.11 -13.46
C VAL A 61 -1.07 -15.67 -14.75
N LEU A 62 0.16 -15.29 -15.09
CA LEU A 62 0.80 -15.74 -16.33
C LEU A 62 1.13 -17.23 -16.31
N TRP A 63 1.53 -17.75 -15.15
CA TRP A 63 1.76 -19.17 -14.95
C TRP A 63 0.49 -19.98 -15.21
N HIS A 64 -0.64 -19.61 -14.60
CA HIS A 64 -1.91 -20.32 -14.81
C HIS A 64 -2.53 -20.12 -16.18
N LEU A 65 -2.30 -18.96 -16.81
CA LEU A 65 -2.71 -18.76 -18.19
C LEU A 65 -1.98 -19.70 -19.16
N TRP A 66 -0.74 -20.11 -18.84
CA TRP A 66 -0.03 -21.13 -19.62
C TRP A 66 -0.41 -22.54 -19.19
N THR A 67 -0.39 -22.87 -17.89
CA THR A 67 -0.59 -24.26 -17.46
C THR A 67 -2.04 -24.73 -17.62
N GLU A 68 -3.00 -23.83 -17.46
CA GLU A 68 -4.45 -24.13 -17.46
C GLU A 68 -5.22 -23.05 -18.24
N PRO A 69 -5.02 -22.94 -19.57
CA PRO A 69 -5.69 -21.91 -20.40
C PRO A 69 -7.21 -22.14 -20.53
N ASP A 70 -7.66 -23.35 -20.21
CA ASP A 70 -9.04 -23.80 -20.41
C ASP A 70 -10.05 -23.00 -19.56
N HIS A 71 -9.63 -22.47 -18.40
CA HIS A 71 -10.47 -21.58 -17.58
C HIS A 71 -10.85 -20.27 -18.29
N ILE A 72 -10.04 -19.86 -19.28
CA ILE A 72 -10.27 -18.64 -20.06
C ILE A 72 -10.87 -18.96 -21.43
N LEU A 73 -10.35 -19.97 -22.11
CA LEU A 73 -10.75 -20.31 -23.48
C LEU A 73 -12.00 -21.21 -23.55
N GLY A 74 -12.35 -21.85 -22.44
CA GLY A 74 -13.42 -22.84 -22.35
C GLY A 74 -12.87 -24.27 -22.39
N GLU A 75 -13.31 -25.09 -21.46
CA GLU A 75 -12.89 -26.50 -21.33
C GLU A 75 -13.51 -27.42 -22.40
N PHE A 76 -14.68 -27.04 -22.92
CA PHE A 76 -15.46 -27.87 -23.84
C PHE A 76 -15.74 -27.15 -25.14
N GLU A 77 -15.69 -27.88 -26.25
CA GLU A 77 -16.12 -27.36 -27.54
C GLU A 77 -17.62 -27.03 -27.49
N TYR A 78 -17.96 -25.81 -27.92
CA TYR A 78 -19.35 -25.38 -27.94
C TYR A 78 -20.10 -26.11 -29.08
N PRO A 79 -21.16 -26.88 -28.79
CA PRO A 79 -21.87 -27.62 -29.82
C PRO A 79 -22.60 -26.66 -30.76
N ASP A 80 -22.49 -26.92 -32.07
CA ASP A 80 -23.26 -26.19 -33.08
C ASP A 80 -24.68 -26.80 -33.19
N PRO A 81 -25.74 -26.06 -32.80
CA PRO A 81 -27.11 -26.59 -32.79
C PRO A 81 -27.61 -27.02 -34.16
N ARG A 82 -27.04 -26.49 -35.25
CA ARG A 82 -27.46 -26.83 -36.62
C ARG A 82 -27.01 -28.21 -37.08
N LYS A 83 -26.05 -28.81 -36.37
CA LYS A 83 -25.55 -30.15 -36.66
C LYS A 83 -26.44 -31.24 -36.06
N TRP A 84 -27.33 -30.88 -35.13
CA TRP A 84 -28.26 -31.82 -34.53
C TRP A 84 -29.34 -32.21 -35.53
N THR A 85 -29.58 -33.51 -35.63
CA THR A 85 -30.58 -34.03 -36.57
C THR A 85 -31.97 -33.85 -36.00
N ASP A 86 -32.97 -33.66 -36.88
CA ASP A 86 -34.38 -33.56 -36.48
C ASP A 86 -34.85 -34.78 -35.66
N GLN A 87 -34.26 -35.96 -35.92
CA GLN A 87 -34.51 -37.19 -35.16
C GLN A 87 -34.05 -37.10 -33.71
N GLU A 88 -32.84 -36.57 -33.45
CA GLU A 88 -32.32 -36.35 -32.09
C GLU A 88 -33.11 -35.28 -31.34
N LEU A 89 -33.67 -34.32 -32.08
CA LEU A 89 -34.50 -33.25 -31.55
C LEU A 89 -35.98 -33.62 -31.40
N GLY A 90 -36.38 -34.81 -31.87
CA GLY A 90 -37.77 -35.27 -31.82
C GLY A 90 -38.72 -34.46 -32.72
N ILE A 91 -38.20 -33.81 -33.75
CA ILE A 91 -38.97 -33.05 -34.73
C ILE A 91 -39.54 -34.05 -35.75
N PRO A 92 -40.87 -34.13 -35.91
CA PRO A 92 -41.48 -35.05 -36.87
C PRO A 92 -41.08 -34.65 -38.29
N SER A 93 -40.75 -35.64 -39.12
CA SER A 93 -40.71 -35.42 -40.57
C SER A 93 -42.15 -35.30 -41.05
N GLU A 94 -42.48 -34.19 -41.71
CA GLU A 94 -43.74 -34.05 -42.44
C GLU A 94 -43.88 -35.10 -43.55
#